data_AF-A0A0U3RA95-F1
#
_entry.id   AF-A0A0U3RA95-F1
#
_cell.length_a   1.000
_cell.length_b   1.000
_cell.length_c   1.000
_cell.angle_alpha   90.00
_cell.angle_beta   90.00
_cell.angle_gamma   90.00
#
_symmetry.space_group_name_H-M   'P 1'
#
loop_
_entity.id
_entity.type
_entity.pdbx_description
1 polymer ?
#
loop_
_entity_poly.entity_id
_entity_poly.type
_entity_poly.pdbx_seq_one_letter_code
_entity_poly.pdbx_strand_id
1 'polypeptide(L)'
;MTTTAYPTLSSLEGFPFPVFASRGSEDRGRSIAARTAHALDWLGQVTGKVRRPTLVVADAHDWASVCEIPIYGMMFSIPDKLGTSPTPADWWQEYVDALRPHLSETASTGIAATFGDPPDFIGIADLIITHEATHLFHEIHPVTWASEFPAEWVMELFANLGMHGYLATHEPDQLHLLASLTEATVDAGNGIWDLQDLAMMGESMQTSVTNYVWYEFRLIRFAEQLWTAGHEDGLRDYQQLLGHPELTRDQVVDRLSRLEPAVADAVRRWPAP
;
A
#
# COMPACT_ATOMS: atom_id res chain seq x y z
N MET A 1 12.94 -23.23 12.10
CA MET A 1 12.13 -22.03 12.39
C MET A 1 12.54 -21.56 13.77
N THR A 2 13.31 -20.47 13.86
CA THR A 2 13.58 -19.81 15.13
C THR A 2 12.28 -19.16 15.59
N THR A 3 11.74 -19.61 16.72
CA THR A 3 10.53 -19.03 17.30
C THR A 3 10.87 -17.63 17.80
N THR A 4 10.58 -16.61 16.99
CA THR A 4 10.63 -15.22 17.46
C THR A 4 9.55 -15.06 18.52
N ALA A 5 9.97 -14.94 19.78
CA ALA A 5 9.06 -14.73 20.89
C ALA A 5 8.81 -13.22 21.04
N TYR A 6 7.55 -12.81 20.91
CA TYR A 6 7.10 -11.45 21.21
C TYR A 6 6.44 -11.44 22.60
N PRO A 7 7.19 -11.18 23.69
CA PRO A 7 6.71 -11.43 25.05
C PRO A 7 5.52 -10.56 25.47
N THR A 8 5.32 -9.42 24.81
CA THR A 8 4.22 -8.49 25.07
C THR A 8 2.99 -8.77 24.21
N LEU A 9 3.11 -9.59 23.15
CA LEU A 9 2.02 -9.87 22.22
C LEU A 9 1.29 -11.18 22.55
N SER A 10 0.03 -11.24 22.14
CA SER A 10 -0.83 -12.43 22.14
C SER A 10 -0.66 -13.18 20.81
N SER A 11 -0.41 -14.50 20.85
CA SER A 11 -0.49 -15.37 19.66
C SER A 11 -1.96 -15.60 19.29
N LEU A 12 -2.30 -15.42 18.02
CA LEU A 12 -3.64 -15.66 17.49
C LEU A 12 -3.67 -16.93 16.65
N GLU A 13 -4.35 -17.95 17.15
CA GLU A 13 -4.51 -19.23 16.45
C GLU A 13 -5.63 -19.18 15.39
N GLY A 14 -5.56 -20.10 14.42
CA GLY A 14 -6.60 -20.32 13.40
C GLY A 14 -6.25 -19.80 11.99
N PHE A 15 -5.02 -19.32 11.78
CA PHE A 15 -4.56 -18.75 10.51
C PHE A 15 -3.50 -19.64 9.84
N PRO A 16 -3.32 -19.56 8.50
CA PRO A 16 -2.36 -20.41 7.78
C PRO A 16 -0.88 -20.00 7.96
N PHE A 17 -0.62 -19.02 8.81
CA PHE A 17 0.67 -18.45 9.17
C PHE A 17 0.64 -17.90 10.61
N PRO A 18 1.80 -17.66 11.25
CA PRO A 18 1.86 -17.10 12.60
C PRO A 18 1.28 -15.68 12.67
N VAL A 19 0.44 -15.42 13.66
CA VAL A 19 -0.18 -14.11 13.89
C VAL A 19 0.04 -13.69 15.34
N PHE A 20 0.53 -12.48 15.53
CA PHE A 20 0.71 -11.88 16.85
C PHE A 20 0.00 -10.53 16.91
N ALA A 21 -0.67 -10.24 18.01
CA ALA A 21 -1.33 -8.95 18.24
C ALA A 21 -0.99 -8.38 19.61
N SER A 22 -0.93 -7.04 19.73
CA SER A 22 -0.86 -6.38 21.04
C SER A 22 -2.02 -6.80 21.92
N ARG A 23 -1.77 -6.95 23.22
CA ARG A 23 -2.81 -7.34 24.18
C ARG A 23 -3.92 -6.30 24.21
N GLY A 24 -5.17 -6.74 24.10
CA GLY A 24 -6.34 -5.86 23.97
C GLY A 24 -6.69 -5.51 22.52
N SER A 25 -5.87 -5.91 21.55
CA SER A 25 -6.12 -5.73 20.11
C SER A 25 -6.44 -7.04 19.39
N GLU A 26 -6.76 -8.12 20.11
CA GLU A 26 -6.92 -9.45 19.53
C GLU A 26 -8.02 -9.53 18.47
N ASP A 27 -9.17 -8.89 18.69
CA ASP A 27 -10.28 -8.89 17.73
C ASP A 27 -9.90 -8.19 16.42
N ARG A 28 -9.21 -7.05 16.54
CA ARG A 28 -8.66 -6.32 15.39
C ARG A 28 -7.59 -7.16 14.68
N GLY A 29 -6.69 -7.78 15.43
CA GLY A 29 -5.69 -8.69 14.91
C GLY A 29 -6.30 -9.86 14.11
N ARG A 30 -7.41 -10.44 14.59
CA ARG A 30 -8.13 -11.51 13.88
C ARG A 30 -8.77 -11.01 12.58
N SER A 31 -9.38 -9.83 12.60
CA SER A 31 -9.99 -9.23 11.41
C SER A 31 -8.95 -8.98 10.31
N ILE A 32 -7.84 -8.35 10.68
CA ILE A 32 -6.73 -8.07 9.76
C ILE A 32 -6.12 -9.39 9.25
N ALA A 33 -5.86 -10.35 10.13
CA ALA A 33 -5.29 -11.64 9.75
C ALA A 33 -6.18 -12.44 8.77
N ALA A 34 -7.51 -12.35 8.91
CA ALA A 34 -8.43 -12.99 7.98
C ALA A 34 -8.32 -12.38 6.58
N ARG A 35 -8.30 -11.04 6.47
CA ARG A 35 -8.07 -10.36 5.19
C ARG A 35 -6.70 -10.69 4.61
N THR A 36 -5.65 -10.65 5.42
CA THR A 36 -4.29 -11.03 4.98
C THR A 36 -4.26 -12.45 4.44
N ALA A 37 -4.96 -13.40 5.08
CA ALA A 37 -5.02 -14.78 4.61
C ALA A 37 -5.71 -14.91 3.25
N HIS A 38 -6.82 -14.21 3.03
CA HIS A 38 -7.49 -14.20 1.73
C HIS A 38 -6.62 -13.51 0.65
N ALA A 39 -5.98 -12.39 0.99
CA ALA A 39 -5.08 -11.68 0.07
C ALA A 39 -3.90 -12.55 -0.37
N LEU A 40 -3.23 -13.22 0.58
CA LEU A 40 -2.11 -14.12 0.28
C LEU A 40 -2.53 -15.34 -0.55
N ASP A 41 -3.73 -15.89 -0.30
CA ASP A 41 -4.26 -17.00 -1.08
C ASP A 41 -4.55 -16.57 -2.53
N TRP A 42 -5.26 -15.45 -2.72
CA TRP A 42 -5.54 -14.90 -4.05
C TRP A 42 -4.25 -14.53 -4.81
N LEU A 43 -3.34 -13.78 -4.18
CA LEU A 43 -2.04 -13.45 -4.78
C LEU A 43 -1.27 -14.71 -5.16
N GLY A 44 -1.35 -15.77 -4.34
CA GLY A 44 -0.72 -17.04 -4.66
C GLY A 44 -1.34 -17.77 -5.84
N GLN A 45 -2.66 -17.67 -6.03
CA GLN A 45 -3.36 -18.19 -7.20
C GLN A 45 -2.97 -17.43 -8.48
N VAL A 46 -2.91 -16.09 -8.40
CA VAL A 46 -2.56 -15.23 -9.56
C VAL A 46 -1.11 -15.44 -9.98
N THR A 47 -0.19 -15.42 -9.02
CA THR A 47 1.27 -15.45 -9.28
C THR A 47 1.87 -16.85 -9.35
N GLY A 48 1.15 -17.87 -8.87
CA GLY A 48 1.67 -19.23 -8.73
C GLY A 48 2.71 -19.41 -7.61
N LYS A 49 2.93 -18.40 -6.76
CA LYS A 49 3.86 -18.45 -5.61
C LYS A 49 3.07 -18.68 -4.32
N VAL A 50 3.70 -19.29 -3.30
CA VAL A 50 3.09 -19.43 -1.96
C VAL A 50 3.93 -18.67 -0.95
N ARG A 51 3.28 -17.77 -0.20
CA ARG A 51 3.91 -16.98 0.87
C ARG A 51 3.17 -17.19 2.19
N ARG A 52 3.93 -17.26 3.29
CA ARG A 52 3.42 -17.48 4.66
C ARG A 52 4.22 -16.63 5.66
N PRO A 53 4.08 -15.30 5.61
CA PRO A 53 4.80 -14.40 6.49
C PRO A 53 4.27 -14.50 7.93
N THR A 54 5.06 -14.08 8.90
CA THR A 54 4.54 -13.75 10.24
C THR A 54 3.78 -12.43 10.16
N LEU A 55 2.53 -12.38 10.62
CA LEU A 55 1.79 -11.13 10.76
C LEU A 55 1.91 -10.60 12.19
N VAL A 56 2.29 -9.33 12.34
CA VAL A 56 2.33 -8.63 13.61
C VAL A 56 1.38 -7.43 13.56
N VAL A 57 0.43 -7.38 14.48
CA VAL A 57 -0.52 -6.28 14.66
C VAL A 57 -0.21 -5.58 15.98
N ALA A 58 0.52 -4.47 15.94
CA ALA A 58 1.05 -3.82 17.12
C ALA A 58 0.43 -2.44 17.36
N ASP A 59 0.02 -2.18 18.59
CA ASP A 59 -0.38 -0.85 19.04
C ASP A 59 0.85 0.07 19.24
N ALA A 60 0.58 1.33 19.58
CA ALA A 60 1.64 2.33 19.74
C ALA A 60 2.65 2.00 20.85
N HIS A 61 2.27 1.21 21.87
CA HIS A 61 3.16 0.83 22.96
C HIS A 61 4.15 -0.24 22.51
N ASP A 62 3.67 -1.24 21.76
CA ASP A 62 4.49 -2.35 21.30
C ASP A 62 5.25 -2.03 19.99
N TRP A 63 4.81 -1.03 19.22
CA TRP A 63 5.31 -0.74 17.85
C TRP A 63 6.83 -0.75 17.75
N ALA A 64 7.52 0.05 18.58
CA ALA A 64 8.97 0.21 18.52
C ALA A 64 9.76 -1.09 18.79
N SER A 65 9.14 -2.10 19.41
CA SER A 65 9.78 -3.39 19.68
C SER A 65 9.66 -4.39 18.53
N VAL A 66 8.79 -4.11 17.55
CA VAL A 66 8.47 -5.03 16.45
C VAL A 66 8.53 -4.40 15.07
N CYS A 67 8.60 -3.08 14.94
CA CYS A 67 8.58 -2.41 13.64
C CYS A 67 9.95 -2.38 12.96
N GLU A 68 9.94 -2.41 11.63
CA GLU A 68 11.13 -2.07 10.83
C GLU A 68 11.17 -0.56 10.52
N ILE A 69 9.99 0.09 10.52
CA ILE A 69 9.83 1.53 10.31
C ILE A 69 9.37 2.17 11.63
N PRO A 70 10.15 3.09 12.24
CA PRO A 70 9.85 3.68 13.55
C PRO A 70 8.76 4.77 13.49
N ILE A 71 7.77 4.60 12.61
CA ILE A 71 6.61 5.49 12.42
C ILE A 71 5.37 4.66 12.73
N TYR A 72 4.64 4.99 13.78
CA TYR A 72 3.44 4.24 14.17
C TYR A 72 2.43 4.17 13.03
N GLY A 73 1.89 2.98 12.80
CA GLY A 73 0.90 2.71 11.78
C GLY A 73 1.40 2.81 10.34
N MET A 74 2.69 3.05 10.10
CA MET A 74 3.29 2.83 8.80
C MET A 74 3.48 1.33 8.61
N MET A 75 2.62 0.71 7.80
CA MET A 75 2.69 -0.72 7.55
C MET A 75 4.01 -1.07 6.84
N PHE A 76 4.43 -2.32 6.97
CA PHE A 76 5.65 -2.78 6.32
C PHE A 76 5.57 -4.24 5.95
N SER A 77 6.38 -4.57 4.95
CA SER A 77 6.62 -5.93 4.48
C SER A 77 8.12 -6.16 4.37
N ILE A 78 8.55 -7.26 4.98
CA ILE A 78 9.87 -7.87 4.76
C ILE A 78 9.65 -9.34 4.39
N PRO A 79 10.63 -10.04 3.78
CA PRO A 79 10.40 -11.34 3.13
C PRO A 79 9.64 -12.40 3.95
N ASP A 80 9.73 -12.38 5.28
CA ASP A 80 9.08 -13.32 6.18
C ASP A 80 8.13 -12.68 7.21
N LYS A 81 7.83 -11.38 7.10
CA LYS A 81 7.03 -10.67 8.10
C LYS A 81 6.25 -9.48 7.51
N LEU A 82 5.01 -9.35 7.95
CA LEU A 82 4.14 -8.21 7.73
C LEU A 82 3.87 -7.53 9.06
N GLY A 83 3.86 -6.20 9.08
CA GLY A 83 3.53 -5.40 10.25
C GLY A 83 2.46 -4.37 9.95
N THR A 84 1.49 -4.25 10.86
CA THR A 84 0.45 -3.20 10.79
C THR A 84 -0.04 -2.83 12.19
N SER A 85 -0.86 -1.79 12.28
CA SER A 85 -1.44 -1.28 13.52
C SER A 85 -2.91 -1.67 13.65
N PRO A 86 -3.43 -1.89 14.87
CA PRO A 86 -4.84 -2.21 15.09
C PRO A 86 -5.77 -1.00 14.91
N THR A 87 -5.22 0.21 15.00
CA THR A 87 -5.91 1.50 14.84
C THR A 87 -5.16 2.39 13.86
N PRO A 88 -5.85 3.23 13.07
CA PRO A 88 -5.20 4.25 12.26
C PRO A 88 -4.27 5.12 13.09
N ALA A 89 -3.15 5.54 12.49
CA ALA A 89 -2.23 6.52 13.06
C ALA A 89 -2.67 7.96 12.75
N ASP A 90 -2.15 8.90 13.53
CA ASP A 90 -2.53 10.32 13.44
C ASP A 90 -2.21 10.95 12.07
N TRP A 91 -1.21 10.43 11.35
CA TRP A 91 -0.82 10.95 10.04
C TRP A 91 -1.93 10.82 8.98
N TRP A 92 -2.93 9.94 9.16
CA TRP A 92 -4.12 9.90 8.29
C TRP A 92 -4.90 11.21 8.36
N GLN A 93 -5.10 11.71 9.59
CA GLN A 93 -5.76 12.98 9.83
C GLN A 93 -4.88 14.14 9.36
N GLU A 94 -3.57 14.10 9.64
CA GLU A 94 -2.62 15.12 9.14
C GLU A 94 -2.64 15.22 7.62
N TYR A 95 -2.74 14.09 6.91
CA TYR A 95 -2.84 14.05 5.46
C TYR A 95 -4.11 14.74 4.97
N VAL A 96 -5.28 14.37 5.50
CA VAL A 96 -6.56 14.98 5.11
C VAL A 96 -6.60 16.48 5.46
N ASP A 97 -6.01 16.88 6.58
CA ASP A 97 -5.95 18.29 6.97
C ASP A 97 -4.99 19.10 6.08
N ALA A 98 -3.94 18.49 5.53
CA ALA A 98 -3.10 19.12 4.52
C ALA A 98 -3.85 19.34 3.19
N LEU A 99 -4.75 18.42 2.81
CA LEU A 99 -5.57 18.57 1.60
C LEU A 99 -6.64 19.66 1.76
N ARG A 100 -7.30 19.72 2.93
CA ARG A 100 -8.54 20.46 3.19
C ARG A 100 -8.55 21.92 2.69
N PRO A 101 -7.49 22.75 2.85
CA PRO A 101 -7.50 24.13 2.37
C PRO A 101 -7.55 24.27 0.84
N HIS A 102 -7.29 23.19 0.11
CA HIS A 102 -7.13 23.16 -1.34
C HIS A 102 -8.24 22.38 -2.07
N LEU A 103 -9.12 21.72 -1.32
CA LEU A 103 -10.21 20.93 -1.88
C LEU A 103 -11.35 21.81 -2.41
N SER A 104 -11.93 21.38 -3.51
CA SER A 104 -13.24 21.81 -3.95
C SER A 104 -14.33 21.37 -2.96
N GLU A 105 -15.50 22.01 -3.05
CA GLU A 105 -16.67 21.65 -2.23
C GLU A 105 -17.12 20.19 -2.50
N THR A 106 -17.03 19.75 -3.76
CA THR A 106 -17.35 18.37 -4.16
C THR A 106 -16.43 17.37 -3.47
N ALA A 107 -15.11 17.57 -3.54
CA ALA A 107 -14.15 16.65 -2.92
C ALA A 107 -14.27 16.66 -1.38
N SER A 108 -14.45 17.84 -0.77
CA SER A 108 -14.68 17.96 0.67
C SER A 108 -15.92 17.19 1.14
N THR A 109 -17.02 17.29 0.38
CA THR A 109 -18.26 16.55 0.66
C THR A 109 -18.07 15.05 0.47
N GLY A 110 -17.30 14.63 -0.55
CA GLY A 110 -16.97 13.24 -0.81
C GLY A 110 -16.21 12.56 0.33
N ILE A 111 -15.21 13.24 0.90
CA ILE A 111 -14.48 12.76 2.08
C ILE A 111 -15.44 12.59 3.27
N ALA A 112 -16.24 13.62 3.58
CA ALA A 112 -17.17 13.56 4.72
C ALA A 112 -18.25 12.47 4.55
N ALA A 113 -18.73 12.25 3.32
CA ALA A 113 -19.68 11.19 3.03
C ALA A 113 -19.06 9.78 3.17
N THR A 114 -17.77 9.65 2.86
CA THR A 114 -17.05 8.36 2.88
C THR A 114 -16.55 7.99 4.28
N PHE A 115 -15.95 8.95 4.99
CA PHE A 115 -15.28 8.71 6.26
C PHE A 115 -16.04 9.28 7.47
N GLY A 116 -17.09 10.08 7.27
CA GLY A 116 -17.83 10.74 8.35
C GLY A 116 -17.22 12.06 8.80
N ASP A 117 -17.85 12.66 9.82
CA ASP A 117 -17.42 13.89 10.49
C ASP A 117 -17.65 13.75 12.01
N PRO A 118 -16.61 13.47 12.82
CA PRO A 118 -15.20 13.37 12.43
C PRO A 118 -14.89 12.15 11.55
N PRO A 119 -13.83 12.19 10.71
CA PRO A 119 -13.43 11.06 9.87
C PRO A 119 -13.01 9.81 10.67
N ASP A 120 -13.45 8.63 10.21
CA ASP A 120 -12.99 7.32 10.65
C ASP A 120 -12.19 6.62 9.53
N PHE A 121 -10.90 6.39 9.76
CA PHE A 121 -9.99 5.79 8.81
C PHE A 121 -9.75 4.29 9.00
N ILE A 122 -10.45 3.62 9.95
CA ILE A 122 -10.25 2.18 10.21
C ILE A 122 -10.45 1.37 8.94
N GLY A 123 -11.51 1.67 8.17
CA GLY A 123 -11.85 0.94 6.95
C GLY A 123 -10.72 0.96 5.92
N ILE A 124 -10.17 2.14 5.62
CA ILE A 124 -9.11 2.29 4.63
C ILE A 124 -7.75 1.77 5.14
N ALA A 125 -7.43 1.97 6.42
CA ALA A 125 -6.19 1.45 7.00
C ALA A 125 -6.13 -0.09 6.89
N ASP A 126 -7.26 -0.78 7.07
CA ASP A 126 -7.32 -2.23 6.91
C ASP A 126 -7.11 -2.69 5.46
N LEU A 127 -7.30 -1.84 4.44
CA LEU A 127 -7.07 -2.23 3.04
C LEU A 127 -5.58 -2.32 2.70
N ILE A 128 -4.76 -1.47 3.34
CA ILE A 128 -3.33 -1.36 3.07
C ILE A 128 -2.57 -2.65 3.42
N ILE A 129 -3.09 -3.52 4.30
CA ILE A 129 -2.44 -4.81 4.54
C ILE A 129 -2.36 -5.69 3.27
N THR A 130 -3.28 -5.51 2.32
CA THR A 130 -3.23 -6.21 1.03
C THR A 130 -2.16 -5.61 0.11
N HIS A 131 -1.89 -4.30 0.20
CA HIS A 131 -0.74 -3.68 -0.44
C HIS A 131 0.56 -4.31 0.08
N GLU A 132 0.75 -4.38 1.40
CA GLU A 132 1.94 -5.00 1.99
C GLU A 132 2.07 -6.49 1.66
N ALA A 133 0.95 -7.22 1.65
CA ALA A 133 0.95 -8.63 1.25
C ALA A 133 1.42 -8.80 -0.20
N THR A 134 1.13 -7.84 -1.08
CA THR A 134 1.55 -7.86 -2.49
C THR A 134 3.06 -7.73 -2.62
N HIS A 135 3.73 -6.94 -1.76
CA HIS A 135 5.19 -6.85 -1.78
C HIS A 135 5.90 -8.19 -1.58
N LEU A 136 5.29 -9.15 -0.90
CA LEU A 136 5.87 -10.49 -0.73
C LEU A 136 5.96 -11.28 -2.04
N PHE A 137 5.33 -10.82 -3.12
CA PHE A 137 5.28 -11.52 -4.40
C PHE A 137 6.26 -10.98 -5.44
N HIS A 138 6.93 -9.86 -5.16
CA HIS A 138 8.13 -9.44 -5.88
C HIS A 138 9.40 -9.95 -5.21
N GLU A 139 10.49 -10.00 -5.97
CA GLU A 139 11.77 -10.48 -5.46
C GLU A 139 12.56 -9.33 -4.81
N ILE A 140 13.01 -9.55 -3.57
CA ILE A 140 13.93 -8.67 -2.85
C ILE A 140 15.24 -9.43 -2.64
N HIS A 141 16.35 -8.80 -2.98
CA HIS A 141 17.66 -9.38 -2.75
C HIS A 141 17.92 -9.50 -1.23
N PRO A 142 18.18 -10.70 -0.68
CA PRO A 142 18.14 -10.97 0.76
C PRO A 142 19.24 -10.28 1.58
N VAL A 143 20.27 -9.73 0.92
CA VAL A 143 21.39 -9.03 1.56
C VAL A 143 21.32 -7.52 1.39
N THR A 144 21.10 -7.05 0.16
CA THR A 144 21.11 -5.63 -0.18
C THR A 144 19.75 -4.98 -0.04
N TRP A 145 18.69 -5.77 0.14
CA TRP A 145 17.30 -5.32 0.12
C TRP A 145 16.90 -4.62 -1.18
N ALA A 146 17.69 -4.81 -2.24
CA ALA A 146 17.36 -4.30 -3.56
C ALA A 146 16.15 -5.05 -4.12
N SER A 147 15.11 -4.31 -4.51
CA SER A 147 13.97 -4.85 -5.25
C SER A 147 14.40 -5.28 -6.66
N GLU A 148 13.68 -6.24 -7.24
CA GLU A 148 13.73 -6.51 -8.68
C GLU A 148 13.22 -5.34 -9.53
N PHE A 149 12.46 -4.41 -8.95
CA PHE A 149 12.02 -3.21 -9.64
C PHE A 149 13.11 -2.13 -9.66
N PRO A 150 13.23 -1.36 -10.75
CA PRO A 150 14.32 -0.38 -10.96
C PRO A 150 14.17 0.91 -10.15
N ALA A 151 13.01 1.17 -9.56
CA ALA A 151 12.75 2.34 -8.73
C ALA A 151 11.60 2.06 -7.74
N GLU A 152 11.62 2.74 -6.59
CA GLU A 152 10.62 2.52 -5.54
C GLU A 152 9.19 2.73 -6.03
N TRP A 153 8.89 3.83 -6.75
CA TRP A 153 7.54 4.03 -7.28
C TRP A 153 7.05 2.92 -8.21
N VAL A 154 7.95 2.19 -8.88
CA VAL A 154 7.59 1.05 -9.74
C VAL A 154 7.18 -0.15 -8.88
N MET A 155 7.89 -0.36 -7.76
CA MET A 155 7.57 -1.36 -6.75
C MET A 155 6.26 -1.03 -6.03
N GLU A 156 6.06 0.23 -5.64
CA GLU A 156 4.85 0.69 -4.96
C GLU A 156 3.62 0.64 -5.88
N LEU A 157 3.78 0.94 -7.17
CA LEU A 157 2.70 0.76 -8.14
C LEU A 157 2.33 -0.72 -8.33
N PHE A 158 3.29 -1.65 -8.24
CA PHE A 158 2.98 -3.09 -8.22
C PHE A 158 2.16 -3.48 -6.99
N ALA A 159 2.54 -3.00 -5.81
CA ALA A 159 1.81 -3.28 -4.58
C ALA A 159 0.39 -2.69 -4.59
N ASN A 160 0.24 -1.46 -5.10
CA ASN A 160 -1.06 -0.84 -5.33
C ASN A 160 -1.91 -1.59 -6.36
N LEU A 161 -1.31 -2.12 -7.43
CA LEU A 161 -2.01 -2.94 -8.41
C LEU A 161 -2.54 -4.24 -7.81
N GLY A 162 -1.74 -4.93 -6.98
CA GLY A 162 -2.19 -6.13 -6.26
C GLY A 162 -3.29 -5.82 -5.25
N MET A 163 -3.15 -4.72 -4.49
CA MET A 163 -4.20 -4.27 -3.57
C MET A 163 -5.51 -3.98 -4.31
N HIS A 164 -5.46 -3.15 -5.35
CA HIS A 164 -6.64 -2.79 -6.14
C HIS A 164 -7.29 -4.04 -6.76
N GLY A 165 -6.48 -4.96 -7.30
CA GLY A 165 -6.98 -6.19 -7.91
C GLY A 165 -7.68 -7.12 -6.92
N TYR A 166 -7.11 -7.30 -5.73
CA TYR A 166 -7.76 -8.09 -4.67
C TYR A 166 -9.11 -7.46 -4.28
N LEU A 167 -9.14 -6.15 -4.04
CA LEU A 167 -10.36 -5.44 -3.66
C LEU A 167 -11.42 -5.53 -4.77
N ALA A 168 -11.06 -5.27 -6.02
CA ALA A 168 -11.99 -5.39 -7.14
C ALA A 168 -12.57 -6.80 -7.30
N THR A 169 -11.81 -7.83 -6.94
CA THR A 169 -12.21 -9.23 -7.08
C THR A 169 -13.04 -9.73 -5.90
N HIS A 170 -12.66 -9.37 -4.67
CA HIS A 170 -13.19 -9.98 -3.44
C HIS A 170 -13.95 -9.02 -2.53
N GLU A 171 -13.62 -7.73 -2.57
CA GLU A 171 -14.19 -6.70 -1.68
C GLU A 171 -14.54 -5.42 -2.47
N PRO A 172 -15.28 -5.49 -3.61
CA PRO A 172 -15.44 -4.36 -4.52
C PRO A 172 -16.17 -3.18 -3.86
N ASP A 173 -17.04 -3.46 -2.89
CA ASP A 173 -17.72 -2.46 -2.08
C ASP A 173 -16.74 -1.59 -1.26
N GLN A 174 -15.47 -2.00 -1.09
CA GLN A 174 -14.45 -1.22 -0.37
C GLN A 174 -13.67 -0.26 -1.28
N LEU A 175 -13.77 -0.39 -2.60
CA LEU A 175 -12.99 0.44 -3.54
C LEU A 175 -13.28 1.95 -3.40
N HIS A 176 -14.49 2.31 -2.97
CA HIS A 176 -14.86 3.70 -2.75
C HIS A 176 -14.00 4.41 -1.68
N LEU A 177 -13.46 3.66 -0.71
CA LEU A 177 -12.56 4.21 0.31
C LEU A 177 -11.27 4.72 -0.34
N LEU A 178 -10.66 3.92 -1.22
CA LEU A 178 -9.48 4.31 -1.97
C LEU A 178 -9.78 5.47 -2.92
N ALA A 179 -10.88 5.35 -3.68
CA ALA A 179 -11.28 6.36 -4.65
C ALA A 179 -11.47 7.73 -3.98
N SER A 180 -12.11 7.80 -2.81
CA SER A 180 -12.37 9.07 -2.13
C SER A 180 -11.08 9.84 -1.78
N LEU A 181 -10.05 9.19 -1.26
CA LEU A 181 -8.78 9.86 -0.96
C LEU A 181 -7.96 10.11 -2.22
N THR A 182 -7.97 9.21 -3.20
CA THR A 182 -7.31 9.44 -4.49
C THR A 182 -7.89 10.64 -5.24
N GLU A 183 -9.21 10.79 -5.28
CA GLU A 183 -9.89 11.92 -5.91
C GLU A 183 -9.58 13.24 -5.18
N ALA A 184 -9.65 13.24 -3.85
CA ALA A 184 -9.29 14.40 -3.04
C ALA A 184 -7.82 14.81 -3.25
N THR A 185 -6.93 13.82 -3.35
CA THR A 185 -5.50 14.04 -3.60
C THR A 185 -5.26 14.73 -4.95
N VAL A 186 -5.98 14.29 -5.99
CA VAL A 186 -5.89 14.89 -7.32
C VAL A 186 -6.48 16.30 -7.32
N ASP A 187 -7.63 16.48 -6.66
CA ASP A 187 -8.35 17.75 -6.59
C ASP A 187 -7.56 18.85 -5.87
N ALA A 188 -6.92 18.52 -4.75
CA ALA A 188 -6.03 19.44 -4.02
C ALA A 188 -4.81 19.90 -4.84
N GLY A 189 -4.45 19.14 -5.89
CA GLY A 189 -3.31 19.40 -6.75
C GLY A 189 -1.96 19.02 -6.12
N ASN A 190 -0.88 19.34 -6.84
CA ASN A 190 0.48 18.97 -6.43
C ASN A 190 1.26 20.08 -5.71
N GLY A 191 0.78 21.34 -5.76
CA GLY A 191 1.53 22.52 -5.30
C GLY A 191 1.76 22.60 -3.79
N ILE A 192 1.16 21.69 -3.02
CA ILE A 192 1.27 21.61 -1.56
C ILE A 192 2.41 20.69 -1.09
N TRP A 193 3.02 19.94 -2.00
CA TRP A 193 4.05 18.94 -1.68
C TRP A 193 5.43 19.43 -2.10
N ASP A 194 6.43 19.27 -1.23
CA ASP A 194 7.79 19.75 -1.46
C ASP A 194 8.57 18.84 -2.41
N LEU A 195 8.42 17.53 -2.25
CA LEU A 195 9.11 16.52 -3.06
C LEU A 195 8.14 16.02 -4.10
N GLN A 196 8.29 16.50 -5.34
CA GLN A 196 7.37 16.18 -6.44
C GLN A 196 7.95 15.32 -7.55
N ASP A 197 9.26 15.08 -7.63
CA ASP A 197 9.80 14.15 -8.62
C ASP A 197 9.58 12.71 -8.16
N LEU A 198 8.99 11.88 -9.01
CA LEU A 198 8.69 10.48 -8.74
C LEU A 198 9.92 9.67 -8.29
N ALA A 199 11.13 10.08 -8.70
CA ALA A 199 12.38 9.48 -8.21
C ALA A 199 12.66 9.73 -6.72
N MET A 200 12.00 10.73 -6.12
CA MET A 200 12.16 11.15 -4.73
C MET A 200 11.14 10.50 -3.78
N MET A 201 10.32 9.56 -4.27
CA MET A 201 9.30 8.90 -3.45
C MET A 201 9.89 8.30 -2.16
N GLY A 202 10.99 7.56 -2.25
CA GLY A 202 11.65 6.99 -1.07
C GLY A 202 12.20 8.00 -0.08
N GLU A 203 12.81 9.07 -0.60
CA GLU A 203 13.29 10.18 0.24
C GLU A 203 12.14 10.90 0.93
N SER A 204 10.96 10.95 0.30
CA SER A 204 9.79 11.59 0.89
C SER A 204 9.33 10.88 2.17
N MET A 205 9.42 9.55 2.27
CA MET A 205 9.07 8.82 3.50
C MET A 205 9.94 9.24 4.69
N GLN A 206 11.21 9.61 4.44
CA GLN A 206 12.16 10.01 5.49
C GLN A 206 11.96 11.46 5.95
N THR A 207 11.32 12.29 5.14
CA THR A 207 11.20 13.74 5.35
C THR A 207 9.78 14.15 5.71
N SER A 208 8.77 13.51 5.12
CA SER A 208 7.35 13.80 5.33
C SER A 208 6.49 12.60 4.93
N VAL A 209 5.87 11.95 5.93
CA VAL A 209 4.90 10.87 5.72
C VAL A 209 3.77 11.30 4.79
N THR A 210 3.27 12.52 4.94
CA THR A 210 2.15 13.02 4.11
C THR A 210 2.58 13.22 2.65
N ASN A 211 3.83 13.59 2.37
CA ASN A 211 4.35 13.65 1.00
C ASN A 211 4.52 12.25 0.39
N TYR A 212 4.91 11.24 1.19
CA TYR A 212 4.94 9.85 0.73
C TYR A 212 3.54 9.35 0.38
N VAL A 213 2.58 9.57 1.28
CA VAL A 213 1.17 9.21 1.09
C VAL A 213 0.54 9.90 -0.13
N TRP A 214 1.00 11.11 -0.48
CA TRP A 214 0.61 11.75 -1.74
C TRP A 214 1.04 10.96 -2.99
N TYR A 215 2.26 10.39 -3.00
CA TYR A 215 2.66 9.49 -4.08
C TYR A 215 1.74 8.26 -4.12
N GLU A 216 1.50 7.62 -2.97
CA GLU A 216 0.65 6.43 -2.88
C GLU A 216 -0.74 6.64 -3.47
N PHE A 217 -1.47 7.68 -3.05
CA PHE A 217 -2.82 7.92 -3.57
C PHE A 217 -2.87 8.22 -5.06
N ARG A 218 -1.80 8.80 -5.62
CA ARG A 218 -1.67 8.98 -7.06
C ARG A 218 -1.33 7.68 -7.78
N LEU A 219 -0.48 6.84 -7.20
CA LEU A 219 -0.17 5.51 -7.75
C LEU A 219 -1.37 4.57 -7.69
N ILE A 220 -2.23 4.67 -6.67
CA ILE A 220 -3.50 3.93 -6.58
C ILE A 220 -4.40 4.22 -7.79
N ARG A 221 -4.42 5.47 -8.30
CA ARG A 221 -5.15 5.82 -9.53
C ARG A 221 -4.57 5.15 -10.78
N PHE A 222 -3.27 4.94 -10.82
CA PHE A 222 -2.61 4.22 -11.91
C PHE A 222 -2.87 2.72 -11.81
N ALA A 223 -2.87 2.18 -10.59
CA ALA A 223 -3.23 0.79 -10.32
C ALA A 223 -4.65 0.46 -10.76
N GLU A 224 -5.63 1.35 -10.51
CA GLU A 224 -7.00 1.19 -11.02
C GLU A 224 -7.05 1.07 -12.54
N GLN A 225 -6.35 1.94 -13.26
CA GLN A 225 -6.32 1.94 -14.73
C GLN A 225 -5.64 0.68 -15.27
N LEU A 226 -4.51 0.29 -14.70
CA LEU A 226 -3.80 -0.94 -15.04
C LEU A 226 -4.68 -2.19 -14.79
N TRP A 227 -5.38 -2.22 -13.65
CA TRP A 227 -6.28 -3.30 -13.32
C TRP A 227 -7.49 -3.38 -14.28
N THR A 228 -8.06 -2.24 -14.64
CA THR A 228 -9.17 -2.15 -15.60
C THR A 228 -8.75 -2.66 -16.99
N ALA A 229 -7.50 -2.41 -17.38
CA ALA A 229 -6.97 -2.82 -18.67
C ALA A 229 -6.58 -4.31 -18.74
N GLY A 230 -5.93 -4.83 -17.69
CA GLY A 230 -5.28 -6.14 -17.73
C GLY A 230 -5.79 -7.18 -16.73
N HIS A 231 -6.56 -6.78 -15.72
CA HIS A 231 -6.98 -7.67 -14.61
C HIS A 231 -5.81 -8.47 -14.01
N GLU A 232 -6.01 -9.76 -13.70
CA GLU A 232 -4.99 -10.65 -13.13
C GLU A 232 -3.78 -10.84 -14.05
N ASP A 233 -3.99 -10.85 -15.37
CA ASP A 233 -2.91 -10.91 -16.36
C ASP A 233 -2.04 -9.65 -16.28
N GLY A 234 -2.67 -8.48 -16.10
CA GLY A 234 -1.99 -7.20 -15.92
C GLY A 234 -1.02 -7.19 -14.73
N LEU A 235 -1.38 -7.81 -13.60
CA LEU A 235 -0.47 -7.91 -12.44
C LEU A 235 0.77 -8.75 -12.76
N ARG A 236 0.59 -9.88 -13.45
CA ARG A 236 1.71 -10.75 -13.87
C ARG A 236 2.59 -10.08 -14.92
N ASP A 237 1.97 -9.48 -15.92
CA ASP A 237 2.67 -8.80 -17.01
C ASP A 237 3.43 -7.58 -16.49
N TYR A 238 2.87 -6.85 -15.51
CA TYR A 238 3.57 -5.77 -14.82
C TYR A 238 4.89 -6.26 -14.21
N GLN A 239 4.83 -7.32 -13.39
CA GLN A 239 6.03 -7.90 -12.79
C GLN A 239 7.01 -8.40 -13.86
N GLN A 240 6.53 -9.14 -14.85
CA GLN A 240 7.40 -9.70 -15.90
C GLN A 240 8.08 -8.63 -16.76
N LEU A 241 7.40 -7.53 -17.06
CA LEU A 241 7.93 -6.46 -17.91
C LEU A 241 8.80 -5.48 -17.13
N LEU A 242 8.47 -5.19 -15.87
CA LEU A 242 9.09 -4.11 -15.11
C LEU A 242 10.00 -4.58 -13.97
N GLY A 243 9.95 -5.85 -13.58
CA GLY A 243 10.84 -6.50 -12.60
C GLY A 243 12.24 -6.77 -13.16
N HIS A 244 12.90 -5.71 -13.62
CA HIS A 244 14.28 -5.72 -14.13
C HIS A 244 15.01 -4.51 -13.54
N PRO A 245 15.91 -4.68 -12.56
CA PRO A 245 16.46 -3.57 -11.79
C PRO A 245 17.39 -2.65 -12.61
N GLU A 246 17.85 -3.11 -13.78
CA GLU A 246 18.71 -2.36 -14.68
C GLU A 246 17.96 -1.39 -15.61
N LEU A 247 16.62 -1.37 -15.59
CA LEU A 247 15.85 -0.50 -16.47
C LEU A 247 16.03 0.97 -16.13
N THR A 248 16.23 1.78 -17.16
CA THR A 248 16.13 3.23 -17.02
C THR A 248 14.67 3.67 -16.94
N ARG A 249 14.42 4.88 -16.43
CA ARG A 249 13.08 5.48 -16.39
C ARG A 249 12.39 5.45 -17.76
N ASP A 250 13.10 5.79 -18.83
CA ASP A 250 12.54 5.77 -20.19
C ASP A 250 12.14 4.36 -20.65
N GLN A 251 12.94 3.34 -20.27
CA GLN A 251 12.62 1.94 -20.57
C GLN A 251 11.41 1.45 -19.76
N VAL A 252 11.30 1.84 -18.48
CA VAL A 252 10.11 1.56 -17.66
C VAL A 252 8.88 2.15 -18.31
N VAL A 253 8.93 3.42 -18.70
CA VAL A 253 7.81 4.13 -19.34
C VAL A 253 7.43 3.51 -20.69
N ASP A 254 8.40 3.13 -21.53
CA ASP A 254 8.14 2.42 -22.79
C ASP A 254 7.42 1.09 -22.54
N ARG A 255 7.91 0.28 -21.59
CA ARG A 255 7.30 -1.01 -21.25
C ARG A 255 5.91 -0.84 -20.62
N LEU A 256 5.72 0.15 -19.75
CA LEU A 256 4.43 0.49 -19.14
C LEU A 256 3.39 0.87 -20.19
N SER A 257 3.81 1.51 -21.29
CA SER A 257 2.89 1.86 -22.39
C SER A 257 2.32 0.65 -23.15
N ARG A 258 2.91 -0.54 -22.96
CA ARG A 258 2.38 -1.81 -23.48
C ARG A 258 1.29 -2.39 -22.60
N LEU A 259 1.27 -2.01 -21.31
CA LEU A 259 0.26 -2.41 -20.34
C LEU A 259 -0.91 -1.44 -20.38
N GLU A 260 -0.63 -0.13 -20.24
CA GLU A 260 -1.65 0.91 -20.30
C GLU A 260 -1.02 2.24 -20.76
N PRO A 261 -1.25 2.67 -22.02
CA PRO A 261 -0.68 3.90 -22.57
C PRO A 261 -1.00 5.16 -21.76
N ALA A 262 -2.21 5.29 -21.22
CA ALA A 262 -2.60 6.48 -20.46
C ALA A 262 -1.79 6.64 -19.17
N VAL A 263 -1.49 5.52 -18.49
CA VAL A 263 -0.64 5.50 -17.30
C VAL A 263 0.80 5.86 -17.66
N ALA A 264 1.35 5.31 -18.75
CA ALA A 264 2.69 5.69 -19.21
C ALA A 264 2.80 7.19 -19.54
N ASP A 265 1.79 7.75 -20.20
CA ASP A 265 1.74 9.19 -20.49
C ASP A 265 1.60 10.05 -19.23
N ALA A 266 0.84 9.59 -18.23
CA ALA A 266 0.76 10.26 -16.95
C ALA A 266 2.11 10.27 -16.22
N VAL A 267 2.84 9.15 -16.21
CA VAL A 267 4.20 9.07 -15.63
C VAL A 267 5.19 9.97 -16.36
N ARG A 268 5.09 10.10 -17.69
CA ARG A 268 5.90 11.07 -18.48
C ARG A 268 5.63 12.51 -18.08
N ARG A 269 4.37 12.86 -17.79
CA ARG A 269 3.94 14.22 -17.47
C ARG A 269 4.01 14.55 -15.98
N TRP A 270 4.40 13.60 -15.14
CA TRP A 270 4.47 13.78 -13.69
C TRP A 270 5.28 15.04 -13.30
N PRO A 271 4.83 15.86 -12.32
CA PRO A 271 3.69 15.65 -11.42
C PRO A 271 2.36 16.20 -11.93
N ALA A 272 2.23 16.57 -13.21
CA ALA A 272 0.96 17.10 -13.74
C ALA A 272 -0.21 16.12 -13.54
N PRO A 273 -1.47 16.62 -13.46
CA PRO A 273 -2.66 15.81 -13.32
C PRO A 273 -2.85 14.75 -14.42
#